data_AF-A0A2W1KPK4-F1
#
_entry.id   AF-A0A2W1KPK4-F1
#
_cell.length_a   1.000
_cell.length_b   1.000
_cell.length_c   1.000
_cell.angle_alpha   90.00
_cell.angle_beta   90.00
_cell.angle_gamma   90.00
#
_symmetry.space_group_name_H-M   'P 1'
#
loop_
_entity.id
_entity.type
_entity.pdbx_description
1 polymer ?
#
loop_
_entity_poly.entity_id
_entity_poly.type
_entity_poly.pdbx_seq_one_letter_code
_entity_poly.pdbx_strand_id
1 'polypeptide(L)'
;MKKALLLAVLGAMLAGCAHQPVYTAQYYRTHKAALKKEIAFCAKAKKVSDSEAKNCRTAQAVQSEEEAANGLFSGGTNNPALLP
;
A
#
# COMPACT_ATOMS: atom_id res chain seq x y z
N MET A 1 -36.73 -27.88 14.28
CA MET A 1 -36.02 -26.69 14.79
C MET A 1 -34.52 -26.92 15.09
N LYS A 2 -33.82 -27.87 14.44
CA LYS A 2 -32.40 -28.19 14.73
C LYS A 2 -31.38 -27.59 13.75
N LYS A 3 -31.84 -26.99 12.63
CA LYS A 3 -30.95 -26.48 11.57
C LYS A 3 -30.44 -25.05 11.81
N ALA A 4 -31.10 -24.27 12.66
CA ALA A 4 -30.73 -22.88 12.92
C ALA A 4 -29.48 -22.76 13.82
N LEU A 5 -29.21 -23.75 14.67
CA LEU A 5 -28.09 -23.70 15.62
C LEU A 5 -26.71 -23.88 14.95
N LEU A 6 -26.66 -24.58 13.81
CA LEU A 6 -25.42 -24.85 13.07
C LEU A 6 -24.89 -23.62 12.32
N LEU A 7 -25.78 -22.70 11.93
CA LEU A 7 -25.40 -21.47 11.21
C LEU A 7 -24.77 -20.41 12.14
N ALA A 8 -25.11 -20.42 13.42
CA ALA A 8 -24.57 -19.47 14.39
C ALA A 8 -23.09 -19.75 14.74
N VAL A 9 -22.64 -21.01 14.64
CA VAL A 9 -21.26 -21.40 14.97
C VAL A 9 -20.28 -21.07 13.85
N LEU A 10 -20.71 -21.12 12.58
CA LEU A 10 -19.84 -20.74 11.45
C LEU A 10 -19.60 -19.22 11.35
N GLY A 11 -20.50 -18.39 11.87
CA GLY A 11 -20.37 -16.93 11.85
C GLY A 11 -19.30 -16.37 12.80
N ALA A 12 -18.92 -17.12 13.84
CA ALA A 12 -17.99 -16.66 14.87
C ALA A 12 -16.50 -16.83 14.51
N MET A 13 -16.17 -17.64 13.49
CA MET A 13 -14.77 -17.91 13.08
C MET A 13 -14.14 -16.81 12.22
N LEU A 14 -14.91 -15.81 11.77
CA LEU A 14 -14.41 -14.70 10.96
C LEU A 14 -14.05 -13.45 11.77
N ALA A 15 -14.27 -13.46 13.09
CA ALA A 15 -13.80 -12.42 14.01
C ALA A 15 -12.35 -12.67 14.48
N GLY A 16 -11.55 -13.40 13.71
CA GLY A 16 -10.11 -13.44 13.91
C GLY A 16 -9.59 -12.02 13.70
N CYS A 17 -8.97 -11.44 14.74
CA CYS A 17 -8.30 -10.14 14.67
C CYS A 17 -7.51 -10.07 13.36
N ALA A 18 -8.03 -9.32 12.39
CA ALA A 18 -7.47 -9.25 11.05
C ALA A 18 -6.14 -8.49 11.15
N HIS A 19 -5.08 -9.21 11.54
CA HIS A 19 -3.74 -8.68 11.55
C HIS A 19 -3.39 -8.43 10.09
N GLN A 20 -3.44 -7.17 9.67
CA GLN A 20 -3.11 -6.84 8.31
C GLN A 20 -1.68 -7.31 8.02
N PRO A 21 -1.46 -8.03 6.91
CA PRO A 21 -0.14 -8.48 6.53
C PRO A 21 0.75 -7.27 6.24
N VAL A 22 2.05 -7.39 6.58
CA VAL A 22 3.04 -6.37 6.25
C VAL A 22 3.55 -6.60 4.83
N TYR A 23 3.31 -5.65 3.94
CA TYR A 23 3.67 -5.72 2.53
C TYR A 23 5.08 -5.16 2.28
N THR A 24 5.77 -5.74 1.30
CA THR A 24 7.13 -5.35 0.91
C THR A 24 7.13 -4.23 -0.13
N ALA A 25 8.27 -3.55 -0.31
CA ALA A 25 8.42 -2.56 -1.38
C ALA A 25 8.19 -3.17 -2.77
N GLN A 26 8.67 -4.40 -3.00
CA GLN A 26 8.47 -5.12 -4.26
C GLN A 26 7.00 -5.36 -4.57
N TYR A 27 6.19 -5.66 -3.55
CA TYR A 27 4.75 -5.80 -3.71
C TYR A 27 4.14 -4.51 -4.25
N TYR A 28 4.40 -3.36 -3.64
CA TYR A 28 3.85 -2.08 -4.10
C TYR A 28 4.41 -1.64 -5.46
N ARG A 29 5.68 -1.94 -5.75
CA ARG A 29 6.26 -1.68 -7.08
C ARG A 29 5.55 -2.44 -8.18
N THR A 30 5.15 -3.69 -7.94
CA THR A 30 4.47 -4.56 -8.91
C THR A 30 2.95 -4.40 -8.92
N HIS A 31 2.37 -3.88 -7.83
CA HIS A 31 0.92 -3.72 -7.64
C HIS A 31 0.54 -2.25 -7.42
N LYS A 32 0.60 -1.44 -8.48
CA LYS A 32 0.33 0.02 -8.43
C LYS A 32 -1.04 0.39 -7.88
N ALA A 33 -2.06 -0.44 -8.16
CA ALA A 33 -3.40 -0.23 -7.62
C ALA A 33 -3.44 -0.41 -6.09
N ALA A 34 -2.67 -1.36 -5.56
CA ALA A 34 -2.54 -1.55 -4.12
C ALA A 34 -1.76 -0.40 -3.47
N LEU A 35 -0.68 0.06 -4.12
CA LEU A 35 0.08 1.23 -3.68
C LEU A 35 -0.82 2.48 -3.56
N LYS A 36 -1.60 2.80 -4.61
CA LYS A 36 -2.50 3.96 -4.59
C LYS A 36 -3.56 3.87 -3.49
N LYS A 37 -4.10 2.67 -3.24
CA LYS A 37 -5.07 2.43 -2.16
C LYS A 37 -4.43 2.62 -0.79
N GLU A 38 -3.23 2.08 -0.58
CA GLU A 38 -2.50 2.20 0.67
C GLU A 38 -2.19 3.67 0.99
N ILE A 39 -1.63 4.42 0.04
CA ILE A 39 -1.35 5.85 0.22
C ILE A 39 -2.61 6.64 0.59
N ALA A 40 -3.74 6.37 -0.10
CA ALA A 40 -5.01 7.02 0.20
C ALA A 40 -5.57 6.64 1.58
N PHE A 41 -5.37 5.39 2.01
CA PHE A 41 -5.70 4.95 3.36
C PHE A 41 -4.83 5.67 4.40
N CYS A 42 -3.51 5.69 4.22
CA CYS A 42 -2.55 6.33 5.11
C CYS A 42 -2.79 7.83 5.28
N ALA A 43 -3.24 8.52 4.22
CA ALA A 43 -3.58 9.94 4.27
C ALA A 43 -4.85 10.25 5.09
N LYS A 44 -5.77 9.28 5.20
CA LYS A 44 -7.07 9.45 5.89
C LYS A 44 -7.07 8.87 7.31
N ALA A 45 -6.20 7.91 7.58
CA ALA A 45 -6.18 7.19 8.85
C ALA A 45 -5.70 8.11 10.00
N LYS A 46 -6.55 8.31 11.00
CA LYS A 46 -6.19 9.06 12.23
C LYS A 46 -5.39 8.24 13.22
N LYS A 47 -5.60 6.91 13.21
CA LYS A 47 -4.87 5.92 14.00
C LYS A 47 -4.71 4.68 13.14
N VAL A 48 -3.51 4.11 13.18
CA VAL A 48 -3.13 2.89 12.47
C VAL A 48 -2.45 1.95 13.46
N SER A 49 -2.58 0.66 13.23
CA SER A 49 -1.79 -0.38 13.89
C SER A 49 -0.32 -0.32 13.45
N ASP A 50 0.56 -1.04 14.15
CA ASP A 50 1.99 -1.05 13.82
C ASP A 50 2.27 -1.66 12.44
N SER A 51 1.49 -2.65 12.01
CA SER A 51 1.60 -3.26 10.68
C SER A 51 1.13 -2.30 9.60
N GLU A 52 0.01 -1.61 9.79
CA GLU A 52 -0.47 -0.54 8.91
C GLU A 52 0.55 0.61 8.82
N ALA A 53 1.14 1.01 9.95
CA ALA A 53 2.19 2.04 9.96
C ALA A 53 3.44 1.62 9.16
N LYS A 54 3.82 0.34 9.23
CA LYS A 54 4.89 -0.22 8.39
C LYS A 54 4.50 -0.18 6.91
N ASN A 55 3.29 -0.58 6.57
CA ASN A 55 2.78 -0.56 5.19
C ASN A 55 2.75 0.87 4.62
N CYS A 56 2.28 1.84 5.41
CA CYS A 56 2.29 3.25 5.03
C CYS A 56 3.69 3.77 4.72
N ARG A 57 4.68 3.47 5.58
CA ARG A 57 6.07 3.88 5.35
C ARG A 57 6.64 3.25 4.08
N THR A 58 6.41 1.95 3.87
CA THR A 58 6.87 1.23 2.68
C THR A 58 6.23 1.79 1.42
N ALA A 59 4.90 2.03 1.44
CA ALA A 59 4.17 2.61 0.32
C ALA A 59 4.67 4.01 -0.03
N GLN A 60 4.88 4.88 0.97
CA GLN A 60 5.41 6.23 0.76
C GLN A 60 6.83 6.21 0.20
N ALA A 61 7.70 5.34 0.70
CA ALA A 61 9.06 5.20 0.16
C ALA A 61 9.04 4.81 -1.32
N VAL A 62 8.21 3.84 -1.71
CA VAL A 62 8.05 3.44 -3.11
C VAL A 62 7.51 4.60 -3.96
N GLN A 63 6.50 5.33 -3.47
CA GLN A 63 5.96 6.49 -4.18
C GLN A 63 7.04 7.55 -4.45
N SER A 64 7.81 7.93 -3.43
CA SER A 64 8.89 8.92 -3.56
C SER A 64 9.99 8.46 -4.50
N GLU A 65 10.36 7.17 -4.48
CA GLU A 65 11.33 6.60 -5.41
C GLU A 65 10.85 6.68 -6.87
N GLU A 66 9.56 6.39 -7.12
CA GLU A 66 8.98 6.51 -8.46
C GLU A 66 8.91 7.95 -8.95
N GLU A 67 8.53 8.88 -8.07
CA GLU A 67 8.51 10.31 -8.38
C GLU A 67 9.92 10.84 -8.68
N ALA A 68 10.92 10.43 -7.88
CA ALA A 68 12.32 10.78 -8.11
C ALA A 68 12.85 10.18 -9.43
N ALA A 69 12.55 8.91 -9.72
CA ALA A 69 12.93 8.28 -10.98
C ALA A 69 12.31 9.03 -12.17
N ASN A 70 11.01 9.32 -12.13
CA ASN A 70 10.32 10.07 -13.18
C ASN A 70 10.86 11.50 -13.33
N GLY A 71 11.22 12.16 -12.22
CA GLY A 71 11.83 13.49 -12.23
C GLY A 71 13.23 13.51 -12.86
N LEU A 72 14.05 12.48 -12.59
CA LEU A 72 15.38 12.33 -13.19
C LEU A 72 15.32 12.13 -14.72
N PHE A 73 14.35 11.37 -15.22
CA PHE A 73 14.18 11.17 -16.66
C PHE A 73 13.44 12.31 -17.38
N SER A 74 12.65 13.10 -16.65
CA SER A 74 11.96 14.28 -17.21
C SER A 74 12.84 15.54 -17.19
N GLY A 75 13.96 15.51 -16.45
CA GLY A 75 14.94 16.59 -16.34
C GLY A 75 16.01 16.60 -17.43
N GLY A 76 15.73 15.97 -18.59
CA GLY A 76 16.56 16.12 -19.78
C GLY A 76 16.66 17.61 -20.12
N THR A 77 17.79 18.21 -19.79
CA THR A 77 18.10 19.58 -20.19
C THR A 77 18.11 19.60 -21.71
N ASN A 78 17.04 20.12 -22.32
CA ASN A 78 16.97 20.40 -23.76
C ASN A 78 17.88 21.59 -24.11
N ASN A 79 19.05 21.68 -23.49
CA ASN A 79 20.03 22.71 -23.76
C ASN A 79 20.95 22.19 -24.87
N PRO A 80 20.77 22.63 -26.13
CA PRO A 80 21.59 22.19 -27.25
C PRO A 80 23.07 22.55 -27.10
N ALA A 81 23.44 23.38 -26.11
CA ALA A 81 24.83 23.72 -25.80
C ALA A 81 25.60 22.61 -25.04
N LEU A 82 24.96 21.51 -24.66
CA LEU A 82 25.57 20.40 -23.90
C LEU A 82 25.62 19.07 -24.67
N LEU A 83 25.32 19.08 -25.97
CA LEU A 83 25.59 17.93 -26.84
C LEU A 83 27.05 18.01 -27.33
N PRO A 84 27.84 16.91 -27.24
CA PRO A 84 29.23 16.88 -27.70
C PRO A 84 29.37 17.05 -29.22
#